data_AF-A0A848REH8-F1
#
_entry.id   AF-A0A848REH8-F1
#
_cell.length_a   1.000
_cell.length_b   1.000
_cell.length_c   1.000
_cell.angle_alpha   90.00
_cell.angle_beta   90.00
_cell.angle_gamma   90.00
#
_symmetry.space_group_name_H-M   'P 1'
#
loop_
_entity.id
_entity.type
_entity.pdbx_description
1 polymer ?
#
loop_
_entity_poly.entity_id
_entity_poly.type
_entity_poly.pdbx_seq_one_letter_code
_entity_poly.pdbx_strand_id
1 'polypeptide(L)'
;MIKAYKNEDTNYLLIVEEIKRANVAAVFGDIFQLLDRDSNGKSEYEITTSKELQEFLKKELEGVELSENIKNKLDDDFSKIFLPSNFYIWATMNSADQGVMPMDTAFRRRWEFTYLGINDASDANKEEFENYRFKINSDETVNWDQFRRKLNEKLSLINIPEDKLIRPYFISKSILEGDDLNKLTETIKNKVLMYLYEDAAKAYRPDLFTEGKFSTYSSVCKNFDENTLSLFKGNLDVETEKIYKDDNIQDDLKE
;
A
#
# COMPACT_ATOMS: atom_id res chain seq x y z
N MET A 1 -7.37 5.33 -23.08
CA MET A 1 -6.89 5.72 -24.43
C MET A 1 -7.93 6.49 -25.24
N ILE A 2 -9.04 5.89 -25.70
CA ILE A 2 -10.03 6.61 -26.55
C ILE A 2 -10.49 7.95 -25.95
N LYS A 3 -10.85 7.96 -24.66
CA LYS A 3 -11.23 9.21 -23.96
C LYS A 3 -10.13 10.28 -24.02
N ALA A 4 -8.86 9.86 -23.97
CA ALA A 4 -7.70 10.75 -24.06
C ALA A 4 -7.50 11.31 -25.47
N TYR A 5 -7.84 10.54 -26.52
CA TYR A 5 -7.88 11.08 -27.89
C TYR A 5 -9.00 12.09 -28.11
N LYS A 6 -10.17 11.86 -27.51
CA LYS A 6 -11.33 12.76 -27.66
C LYS A 6 -11.14 14.09 -26.91
N ASN A 7 -10.34 14.12 -25.86
CA ASN A 7 -10.18 15.28 -24.98
C ASN A 7 -8.70 15.48 -24.60
N GLU A 8 -7.94 16.14 -25.47
CA GLU A 8 -6.49 16.33 -25.28
C GLU A 8 -6.13 17.18 -24.05
N ASP A 9 -7.00 18.11 -23.66
CA ASP A 9 -6.79 18.98 -22.50
C ASP A 9 -7.08 18.30 -21.15
N THR A 10 -7.59 17.07 -21.17
CA THR A 10 -7.92 16.30 -19.95
C THR A 10 -6.94 15.16 -19.76
N ASN A 11 -6.34 15.07 -18.57
CA ASN A 11 -5.50 13.94 -18.18
C ASN A 11 -6.35 12.73 -17.80
N TYR A 12 -5.93 11.55 -18.25
CA TYR A 12 -6.55 10.27 -17.95
C TYR A 12 -5.52 9.34 -17.32
N LEU A 13 -5.86 8.75 -16.18
CA LEU A 13 -5.02 7.81 -15.46
C LEU A 13 -5.62 6.40 -15.47
N LEU A 14 -4.82 5.42 -15.86
CA LEU A 14 -5.08 4.00 -15.62
C LEU A 14 -4.26 3.55 -14.40
N ILE A 15 -4.94 3.07 -13.35
CA ILE A 15 -4.29 2.49 -12.18
C ILE A 15 -4.32 0.97 -12.31
N VAL A 16 -3.14 0.34 -12.25
CA VAL A 16 -2.95 -1.11 -12.27
C VAL A 16 -2.43 -1.55 -10.92
N GLU A 17 -3.30 -2.11 -10.10
CA GLU A 17 -2.89 -2.66 -8.80
C GLU A 17 -2.16 -3.98 -8.97
N GLU A 18 -1.05 -4.15 -8.25
CA GLU A 18 -0.26 -5.37 -8.19
C GLU A 18 0.12 -5.95 -9.56
N ILE A 19 0.80 -5.14 -10.37
CA ILE A 19 1.10 -5.45 -11.77
C ILE A 19 1.80 -6.80 -11.97
N LYS A 20 2.54 -7.28 -10.96
CA LYS A 20 3.25 -8.57 -11.02
C LYS A 20 2.39 -9.82 -10.77
N ARG A 21 1.09 -9.68 -10.46
CA ARG A 21 0.18 -10.82 -10.24
C ARG A 21 -0.33 -11.46 -11.53
N ALA A 22 0.00 -10.88 -12.68
CA ALA A 22 -0.29 -11.43 -13.99
C ALA A 22 0.99 -11.65 -14.80
N ASN A 23 0.90 -12.45 -15.87
CA ASN A 23 1.95 -12.47 -16.88
C ASN A 23 1.91 -11.15 -17.66
N VAL A 24 2.71 -10.19 -17.21
CA VAL A 24 2.67 -8.82 -17.72
C VAL A 24 2.99 -8.75 -19.21
N ALA A 25 3.93 -9.56 -19.70
CA ALA A 25 4.25 -9.62 -21.12
C ALA A 25 3.06 -10.09 -21.96
N ALA A 26 2.35 -11.12 -21.50
CA ALA A 26 1.16 -11.61 -22.19
C ALA A 26 -0.02 -10.63 -22.13
N VAL A 27 -0.18 -9.90 -21.01
CA VAL A 27 -1.25 -8.93 -20.83
C VAL A 27 -1.04 -7.69 -21.71
N PHE A 28 0.18 -7.16 -21.74
CA PHE A 28 0.46 -5.95 -22.52
C PHE A 28 0.67 -6.26 -24.01
N GLY A 29 1.17 -7.44 -24.38
CA GLY A 29 1.36 -7.81 -25.78
C GLY A 29 2.12 -6.71 -26.55
N ASP A 30 1.57 -6.26 -27.67
CA ASP A 30 2.17 -5.20 -28.48
C ASP A 30 2.07 -3.81 -27.85
N ILE A 31 1.08 -3.55 -26.97
CA ILE A 31 0.94 -2.27 -26.23
C ILE A 31 2.20 -2.00 -25.41
N PHE A 32 2.95 -3.04 -25.07
CA PHE A 32 4.24 -2.93 -24.43
C PHE A 32 5.22 -1.97 -25.11
N GLN A 33 5.22 -1.90 -26.45
CA GLN A 33 6.08 -0.99 -27.21
C GLN A 33 5.66 0.47 -27.04
N LEU A 34 4.38 0.72 -26.75
CA LEU A 34 3.84 2.06 -26.56
C LEU A 34 4.22 2.68 -25.20
N LEU A 35 4.77 1.88 -24.28
CA LEU A 35 5.19 2.38 -22.96
C LEU A 35 6.49 3.21 -23.04
N ASP A 36 7.28 3.06 -24.11
CA ASP A 36 8.43 3.95 -24.37
C ASP A 36 7.90 5.35 -24.72
N ARG A 37 8.23 6.38 -23.91
CA ARG A 37 7.73 7.76 -24.05
C ARG A 37 8.76 8.69 -24.67
N ASP A 38 8.32 9.56 -25.58
CA ASP A 38 9.13 10.62 -26.17
C ASP A 38 9.24 11.85 -25.24
N SER A 39 10.00 12.87 -25.66
CA SER A 39 10.18 14.10 -24.88
C SER A 39 8.91 14.93 -24.68
N ASN A 40 7.87 14.68 -25.48
CA ASN A 40 6.55 15.31 -25.36
C ASN A 40 5.58 14.46 -24.53
N GLY A 41 6.07 13.35 -23.98
CA GLY A 41 5.31 12.40 -23.21
C GLY A 41 4.34 11.58 -24.04
N LYS A 42 4.42 11.50 -25.38
CA LYS A 42 3.62 10.55 -26.19
C LYS A 42 4.39 9.23 -26.31
N SER A 43 3.76 8.15 -26.78
CA SER A 43 4.55 6.96 -27.11
C SER A 43 5.49 7.26 -28.28
N GLU A 44 6.75 6.84 -28.14
CA GLU A 44 7.80 7.01 -29.13
C GLU A 44 7.47 6.26 -30.42
N TYR A 45 6.87 5.08 -30.28
CA TYR A 45 6.44 4.22 -31.37
C TYR A 45 4.92 4.14 -31.46
N GLU A 46 4.42 3.80 -32.64
CA GLU A 46 3.07 3.30 -32.87
C GLU A 46 3.09 1.77 -33.02
N ILE A 47 1.94 1.13 -32.80
CA ILE A 47 1.74 -0.29 -33.15
C ILE A 47 0.60 -0.46 -34.13
N THR A 48 0.70 -1.49 -34.96
CA THR A 48 -0.35 -1.87 -35.90
C THR A 48 -1.53 -2.48 -35.14
N THR A 49 -2.73 -2.02 -35.44
CA THR A 49 -3.98 -2.57 -34.90
C THR A 49 -4.44 -3.79 -35.68
N SER A 50 -5.05 -4.78 -35.01
CA SER A 50 -5.82 -5.82 -35.69
C SER A 50 -7.07 -5.26 -36.37
N LYS A 51 -7.66 -5.99 -37.33
CA LYS A 51 -8.87 -5.54 -38.03
C LYS A 51 -10.03 -5.28 -37.07
N GLU A 52 -10.19 -6.12 -36.05
CA GLU A 52 -11.23 -5.97 -35.03
C GLU A 52 -11.05 -4.67 -34.24
N LEU A 53 -9.79 -4.33 -33.90
CA LEU A 53 -9.48 -3.09 -33.20
C LEU A 53 -9.69 -1.86 -34.10
N GLN A 54 -9.37 -1.95 -35.39
CA GLN A 54 -9.67 -0.87 -36.35
C GLN A 54 -11.17 -0.61 -36.44
N GLU A 55 -11.98 -1.66 -36.59
CA GLU A 55 -13.45 -1.55 -36.64
C GLU A 55 -14.01 -0.93 -35.35
N PHE A 56 -13.48 -1.34 -34.21
CA PHE A 56 -13.83 -0.76 -32.92
C PHE A 56 -13.46 0.73 -32.84
N LEU A 57 -12.24 1.11 -33.23
CA LEU A 57 -11.79 2.51 -33.21
C LEU A 57 -12.61 3.38 -34.15
N LYS A 58 -12.89 2.90 -35.37
CA LYS A 58 -13.77 3.58 -36.34
C LYS A 58 -15.12 3.89 -35.73
N LYS A 59 -15.74 2.90 -35.10
CA LYS A 59 -17.04 3.06 -34.43
C LYS A 59 -16.97 4.03 -33.26
N GLU A 60 -15.95 3.91 -32.41
CA GLU A 60 -15.83 4.75 -31.21
C GLU A 60 -15.44 6.19 -31.52
N LEU A 61 -14.77 6.44 -32.63
CA LEU A 61 -14.30 7.76 -33.06
C LEU A 61 -15.14 8.37 -34.21
N GLU A 62 -16.22 7.70 -34.61
CA GLU A 62 -17.17 8.20 -35.60
C GLU A 62 -17.78 9.53 -35.13
N GLY A 63 -17.73 10.54 -36.01
CA GLY A 63 -18.25 11.89 -35.72
C GLY A 63 -17.44 12.69 -34.69
N VAL A 64 -16.28 12.19 -34.24
CA VAL A 64 -15.37 12.91 -33.34
C VAL A 64 -14.38 13.73 -34.15
N GLU A 65 -14.30 15.03 -33.86
CA GLU A 65 -13.28 15.91 -34.42
C GLU A 65 -11.95 15.72 -33.68
N LEU A 66 -11.13 14.79 -34.17
CA LEU A 66 -9.76 14.60 -33.68
C LEU A 66 -8.84 15.68 -34.24
N SER A 67 -7.84 16.09 -33.46
CA SER A 67 -6.78 16.98 -33.95
C SER A 67 -5.96 16.32 -35.04
N GLU A 68 -5.34 17.14 -35.88
CA GLU A 68 -4.48 16.70 -36.98
C GLU A 68 -3.33 15.83 -36.48
N ASN A 69 -2.78 16.14 -35.30
CA ASN A 69 -1.71 15.37 -34.68
C ASN A 69 -2.14 13.95 -34.30
N ILE A 70 -3.39 13.78 -33.83
CA ILE A 70 -3.92 12.46 -33.48
C ILE A 70 -4.28 11.69 -34.76
N LYS A 71 -4.99 12.32 -35.69
CA LYS A 71 -5.39 11.68 -36.97
C LYS A 71 -4.18 11.13 -37.70
N ASN A 72 -3.13 11.94 -37.86
CA ASN A 72 -1.91 11.52 -38.55
C ASN A 72 -1.21 10.33 -37.89
N LYS A 73 -1.25 10.21 -36.56
CA LYS A 73 -0.64 9.06 -35.85
C LYS A 73 -1.52 7.80 -35.86
N LEU A 74 -2.84 7.93 -36.00
CA LEU A 74 -3.75 6.79 -36.09
C LEU A 74 -3.82 6.18 -37.50
N ASP A 75 -3.39 6.93 -38.51
CA ASP A 75 -3.62 6.65 -39.93
C ASP A 75 -5.12 6.76 -40.31
N ASP A 76 -5.42 7.00 -41.59
CA ASP A 76 -6.79 7.30 -42.05
C ASP A 76 -7.79 6.16 -41.75
N ASP A 77 -7.30 4.92 -41.74
CA ASP A 77 -8.08 3.72 -41.49
C ASP A 77 -7.95 3.18 -40.06
N PHE A 78 -7.36 3.96 -39.14
CA PHE A 78 -7.05 3.56 -37.77
C PHE A 78 -6.13 2.34 -37.69
N SER A 79 -5.32 2.08 -38.71
CA SER A 79 -4.40 0.94 -38.74
C SER A 79 -3.28 1.03 -37.70
N LYS A 80 -3.11 2.18 -37.05
CA LYS A 80 -2.13 2.40 -36.00
C LYS A 80 -2.75 2.92 -34.71
N ILE A 81 -2.10 2.62 -33.59
CA ILE A 81 -2.39 3.25 -32.30
C ILE A 81 -1.10 3.66 -31.59
N PHE A 82 -1.25 4.65 -30.71
CA PHE A 82 -0.18 5.19 -29.89
C PHE A 82 -0.72 5.54 -28.49
N LEU A 83 0.12 5.88 -27.52
CA LEU A 83 -0.36 6.42 -26.25
C LEU A 83 -0.19 7.95 -26.26
N PRO A 84 -1.27 8.76 -26.13
CA PRO A 84 -1.17 10.21 -26.12
C PRO A 84 -0.57 10.71 -24.79
N SER A 85 -0.10 11.95 -24.77
CA SER A 85 0.65 12.53 -23.64
C SER A 85 -0.21 12.79 -22.40
N ASN A 86 -1.51 12.96 -22.59
CA ASN A 86 -2.50 13.08 -21.52
C ASN A 86 -2.97 11.71 -20.97
N PHE A 87 -2.40 10.59 -21.39
CA PHE A 87 -2.72 9.26 -20.86
C PHE A 87 -1.58 8.70 -20.02
N TYR A 88 -1.85 8.49 -18.73
CA TYR A 88 -0.91 8.00 -17.72
C TYR A 88 -1.27 6.58 -17.31
N ILE A 89 -0.26 5.79 -16.99
CA ILE A 89 -0.42 4.47 -16.39
C ILE A 89 0.38 4.46 -15.10
N TRP A 90 -0.28 4.32 -13.96
CA TRP A 90 0.36 4.08 -12.68
C TRP A 90 0.14 2.64 -12.26
N ALA A 91 1.18 2.03 -11.72
CA ALA A 91 1.13 0.65 -11.28
C ALA A 91 1.70 0.51 -9.88
N THR A 92 1.05 -0.31 -9.06
CA THR A 92 1.59 -0.72 -7.76
C THR A 92 2.24 -2.09 -7.91
N MET A 93 3.24 -2.34 -7.07
CA MET A 93 4.01 -3.57 -7.09
C MET A 93 4.50 -3.87 -5.69
N ASN A 94 4.01 -4.95 -5.09
CA ASN A 94 4.68 -5.49 -3.92
C ASN A 94 6.03 -6.13 -4.34
N SER A 95 7.12 -5.69 -3.72
CA SER A 95 8.48 -6.12 -4.11
C SER A 95 8.81 -7.55 -3.70
N ALA A 96 8.07 -8.13 -2.77
CA ALA A 96 8.47 -9.36 -2.09
C ALA A 96 7.37 -10.43 -1.98
N ASP A 97 6.20 -10.20 -2.57
CA ASP A 97 5.18 -11.24 -2.69
C ASP A 97 5.77 -12.47 -3.38
N GLN A 98 5.75 -13.63 -2.73
CA GLN A 98 6.34 -14.87 -3.27
C GLN A 98 5.55 -15.48 -4.45
N GLY A 99 4.40 -14.90 -4.80
CA GLY A 99 3.55 -15.32 -5.93
C GLY A 99 3.73 -14.46 -7.19
N VAL A 100 4.72 -13.59 -7.24
CA VAL A 100 4.92 -12.66 -8.36
C VAL A 100 5.68 -13.29 -9.52
N MET A 101 5.24 -12.99 -10.74
CA MET A 101 6.00 -13.34 -11.93
C MET A 101 7.24 -12.43 -12.04
N PRO A 102 8.43 -12.97 -12.36
CA PRO A 102 9.61 -12.15 -12.58
C PRO A 102 9.35 -11.20 -13.75
N MET A 103 9.60 -9.92 -13.52
CA MET A 103 9.42 -8.88 -14.53
C MET A 103 10.72 -8.73 -15.30
N ASP A 104 10.70 -8.98 -16.61
CA ASP A 104 11.88 -8.83 -17.45
C ASP A 104 12.44 -7.41 -17.35
N THR A 105 13.76 -7.31 -17.37
CA THR A 105 14.56 -6.08 -17.52
C THR A 105 14.04 -5.17 -18.64
N ALA A 106 13.65 -5.72 -19.79
CA ALA A 106 13.08 -4.95 -20.89
C ALA A 106 11.74 -4.30 -20.50
N PHE A 107 10.97 -4.93 -19.60
CA PHE A 107 9.74 -4.35 -19.10
C PHE A 107 10.04 -3.25 -18.09
N ARG A 108 10.92 -3.53 -17.14
CA ARG A 108 11.32 -2.58 -16.10
C ARG A 108 11.80 -1.25 -16.67
N ARG A 109 12.65 -1.24 -17.69
CA ARG A 109 13.22 0.02 -18.23
C ARG A 109 12.19 1.04 -18.76
N ARG A 110 10.94 0.61 -18.98
CA ARG A 110 9.83 1.44 -19.51
C ARG A 110 8.99 2.10 -18.42
N TRP A 111 9.33 1.85 -17.17
CA TRP A 111 8.67 2.42 -16.00
C TRP A 111 9.64 3.34 -15.26
N GLU A 112 9.11 4.45 -14.81
CA GLU A 112 9.75 5.27 -13.78
C GLU A 112 9.38 4.68 -12.42
N PHE A 113 10.38 4.15 -11.71
CA PHE A 113 10.15 3.54 -10.40
C PHE A 113 10.31 4.57 -9.28
N THR A 114 9.27 4.70 -8.48
CA THR A 114 9.33 5.37 -7.18
C THR A 114 9.23 4.31 -6.10
N TYR A 115 10.28 4.18 -5.29
CA TYR A 115 10.24 3.33 -4.10
C TYR A 115 9.56 4.10 -2.98
N LEU A 116 8.60 3.44 -2.31
CA LEU A 116 7.88 3.98 -1.15
C LEU A 116 8.35 3.24 0.09
N GLY A 117 9.16 3.91 0.89
CA GLY A 117 9.70 3.42 2.14
C GLY A 117 8.61 3.11 3.15
N ILE A 118 8.92 2.20 4.08
CA ILE A 118 7.96 1.73 5.07
C ILE A 118 7.42 2.85 5.98
N ASN A 119 8.17 3.95 6.15
CA ASN A 119 7.80 5.05 7.03
C ASN A 119 7.33 6.31 6.29
N ASP A 120 7.43 6.35 4.96
CA ASP A 120 7.22 7.57 4.17
C ASP A 120 5.83 8.18 4.43
N ALA A 121 4.79 7.34 4.53
CA ALA A 121 3.43 7.80 4.77
C ALA A 121 3.26 8.46 6.15
N SER A 122 3.87 7.91 7.20
CA SER A 122 3.87 8.56 8.52
C SER A 122 4.81 9.76 8.60
N ASP A 123 5.94 9.72 7.89
CA ASP A 123 6.91 10.82 7.89
C ASP A 123 6.36 12.05 7.14
N ALA A 124 5.51 11.84 6.13
CA ALA A 124 4.77 12.88 5.44
C ALA A 124 3.56 13.42 6.23
N ASN A 125 3.04 12.66 7.20
CA ASN A 125 1.83 13.00 7.99
C ASN A 125 2.10 12.96 9.50
N LYS A 126 3.25 13.49 9.96
CA LYS A 126 3.70 13.36 11.36
C LYS A 126 2.68 13.82 12.38
N GLU A 127 2.07 14.99 12.16
CA GLU A 127 1.06 15.57 13.06
C GLU A 127 -0.15 14.64 13.25
N GLU A 128 -0.57 13.93 12.19
CA GLU A 128 -1.65 12.95 12.26
C GLU A 128 -1.22 11.75 13.13
N PHE A 129 -0.01 11.23 12.90
CA PHE A 129 0.49 10.02 13.58
C PHE A 129 0.91 10.24 15.04
N GLU A 130 1.15 11.46 15.49
CA GLU A 130 1.46 11.79 16.89
C GLU A 130 0.29 11.47 17.84
N ASN A 131 -0.95 11.48 17.34
CA ASN A 131 -2.15 11.34 18.16
C ASN A 131 -2.67 9.90 18.28
N TYR A 132 -2.21 8.98 17.43
CA TYR A 132 -2.70 7.61 17.41
C TYR A 132 -2.13 6.80 18.57
N ARG A 133 -2.96 6.49 19.56
CA ARG A 133 -2.54 5.80 20.79
C ARG A 133 -3.41 4.60 21.09
N PHE A 134 -2.80 3.54 21.64
CA PHE A 134 -3.52 2.36 22.09
C PHE A 134 -3.03 1.91 23.47
N LYS A 135 -3.86 1.13 24.19
CA LYS A 135 -3.52 0.65 25.53
C LYS A 135 -2.50 -0.47 25.45
N ILE A 136 -1.51 -0.41 26.33
CA ILE A 136 -0.54 -1.50 26.52
C ILE A 136 -0.80 -2.31 27.80
N ASN A 137 -1.61 -1.75 28.70
CA ASN A 137 -2.10 -2.34 29.95
C ASN A 137 -3.31 -1.50 30.45
N SER A 138 -3.73 -1.67 31.70
CA SER A 138 -4.87 -0.96 32.29
C SER A 138 -4.68 0.55 32.44
N ASP A 139 -3.44 1.02 32.55
CA ASP A 139 -3.10 2.35 33.05
C ASP A 139 -2.18 3.13 32.11
N GLU A 140 -1.72 2.54 31.01
CA GLU A 140 -0.78 3.16 30.08
C GLU A 140 -1.17 2.96 28.62
N THR A 141 -0.79 3.95 27.81
CA THR A 141 -0.88 3.94 26.36
C THR A 141 0.49 4.13 25.71
N VAL A 142 0.58 3.74 24.45
CA VAL A 142 1.74 4.00 23.59
C VAL A 142 1.28 4.56 22.26
N ASN A 143 2.10 5.40 21.64
CA ASN A 143 1.88 5.85 20.27
C ASN A 143 2.04 4.70 19.27
N TRP A 144 1.10 4.56 18.34
CA TRP A 144 1.06 3.52 17.32
C TRP A 144 2.28 3.55 16.40
N ASP A 145 2.68 4.74 15.94
CA ASP A 145 3.81 4.91 15.01
C ASP A 145 5.14 4.52 15.67
N GLN A 146 5.34 4.95 16.91
CA GLN A 146 6.50 4.56 17.72
C GLN A 146 6.54 3.05 17.95
N PHE A 147 5.41 2.46 18.35
CA PHE A 147 5.29 1.02 18.57
C PHE A 147 5.64 0.20 17.32
N ARG A 148 5.00 0.49 16.17
CA ARG A 148 5.28 -0.26 14.93
C ARG A 148 6.72 -0.11 14.47
N ARG A 149 7.37 1.04 14.68
CA ARG A 149 8.76 1.27 14.30
C ARG A 149 9.70 0.43 15.15
N LYS A 150 9.51 0.43 16.46
CA LYS A 150 10.29 -0.44 17.38
C LYS A 150 10.05 -1.91 17.15
N LEU A 151 8.82 -2.28 16.81
CA LEU A 151 8.52 -3.64 16.40
C LEU A 151 9.25 -3.98 15.10
N ASN A 152 9.22 -3.12 14.08
CA ASN A 152 9.92 -3.32 12.82
C ASN A 152 11.45 -3.42 13.01
N GLU A 153 12.05 -2.62 13.90
CA GLU A 153 13.47 -2.75 14.26
C GLU A 153 13.77 -4.18 14.76
N LYS A 154 12.92 -4.74 15.65
CA LYS A 154 13.07 -6.13 16.11
C LYS A 154 12.89 -7.15 14.99
N LEU A 155 11.87 -6.98 14.15
CA LEU A 155 11.62 -7.86 13.00
C LEU A 155 12.84 -7.87 12.05
N SER A 156 13.40 -6.72 11.75
CA SER A 156 14.61 -6.61 10.92
C SER A 156 15.83 -7.25 11.56
N LEU A 157 16.03 -7.12 12.89
CA LEU A 157 17.13 -7.76 13.61
C LEU A 157 17.09 -9.29 13.55
N ILE A 158 15.90 -9.88 13.43
CA ILE A 158 15.71 -11.33 13.28
C ILE A 158 15.59 -11.75 11.80
N ASN A 159 16.04 -10.89 10.87
CA ASN A 159 16.05 -11.12 9.42
C ASN A 159 14.68 -11.34 8.78
N ILE A 160 13.61 -10.78 9.35
CA ILE A 160 12.33 -10.69 8.65
C ILE A 160 12.48 -9.67 7.53
N PRO A 161 12.09 -10.02 6.28
CA PRO A 161 12.27 -9.15 5.14
C PRO A 161 11.32 -7.93 5.22
N GLU A 162 11.71 -6.85 4.55
CA GLU A 162 11.07 -5.53 4.67
C GLU A 162 9.57 -5.52 4.32
N ASP A 163 9.16 -6.36 3.39
CA ASP A 163 7.77 -6.50 2.97
C ASP A 163 6.85 -7.09 4.03
N LYS A 164 7.42 -7.82 4.99
CA LYS A 164 6.71 -8.37 6.14
C LYS A 164 6.68 -7.44 7.34
N LEU A 165 7.25 -6.25 7.21
CA LEU A 165 7.24 -5.23 8.25
C LEU A 165 5.91 -4.45 8.22
N ILE A 166 5.58 -3.87 9.36
CA ILE A 166 4.29 -3.24 9.59
C ILE A 166 4.32 -1.78 9.12
N ARG A 167 3.52 -1.48 8.10
CA ARG A 167 3.33 -0.14 7.53
C ARG A 167 2.39 0.73 8.41
N PRO A 168 2.47 2.07 8.31
CA PRO A 168 1.67 3.01 9.10
C PRO A 168 0.16 2.72 9.09
N TYR A 169 -0.38 2.40 7.92
CA TYR A 169 -1.80 2.10 7.70
C TYR A 169 -2.13 0.60 7.68
N PHE A 170 -1.31 -0.25 8.33
CA PHE A 170 -1.68 -1.65 8.59
C PHE A 170 -3.01 -1.74 9.37
N ILE A 171 -3.26 -0.72 10.19
CA ILE A 171 -4.58 -0.39 10.71
C ILE A 171 -5.18 0.70 9.82
N SER A 172 -6.45 0.55 9.45
CA SER A 172 -7.12 1.50 8.55
C SER A 172 -7.21 2.88 9.20
N LYS A 173 -7.04 3.92 8.38
CA LYS A 173 -7.12 5.32 8.81
C LYS A 173 -8.37 5.64 9.64
N SER A 174 -9.54 5.14 9.22
CA SER A 174 -10.80 5.30 9.96
C SER A 174 -10.84 4.70 11.38
N ILE A 175 -9.97 3.74 11.70
CA ILE A 175 -9.84 3.18 13.06
C ILE A 175 -8.79 3.97 13.85
N LEU A 176 -7.71 4.40 13.18
CA LEU A 176 -6.67 5.24 13.79
C LEU A 176 -7.21 6.61 14.22
N GLU A 177 -8.04 7.24 13.38
CA GLU A 177 -8.70 8.53 13.65
C GLU A 177 -9.87 8.43 14.64
N GLY A 178 -10.22 7.22 15.10
CA GLY A 178 -11.33 7.04 16.02
C GLY A 178 -10.95 7.37 17.47
N ASP A 179 -11.85 8.01 18.21
CA ASP A 179 -11.64 8.36 19.62
C ASP A 179 -11.75 7.16 20.59
N ASP A 180 -12.14 5.98 20.09
CA ASP A 180 -12.29 4.77 20.90
C ASP A 180 -10.95 4.02 21.05
N LEU A 181 -10.27 4.36 22.13
CA LEU A 181 -9.02 3.74 22.55
C LEU A 181 -9.11 2.20 22.69
N ASN A 182 -10.25 1.66 23.12
CA ASN A 182 -10.42 0.20 23.24
C ASN A 182 -10.53 -0.44 21.86
N LYS A 183 -11.28 0.19 20.95
CA LYS A 183 -11.44 -0.30 19.57
C LYS A 183 -10.10 -0.35 18.83
N LEU A 184 -9.26 0.67 18.95
CA LEU A 184 -7.93 0.66 18.34
C LEU A 184 -7.05 -0.43 18.96
N THR A 185 -7.05 -0.55 20.30
CA THR A 185 -6.31 -1.61 21.02
C THR A 185 -6.71 -3.01 20.56
N GLU A 186 -8.00 -3.30 20.50
CA GLU A 186 -8.53 -4.59 20.02
C GLU A 186 -8.18 -4.83 18.54
N THR A 187 -8.22 -3.79 17.71
CA THR A 187 -7.86 -3.93 16.29
C THR A 187 -6.37 -4.26 16.13
N ILE A 188 -5.49 -3.61 16.90
CA ILE A 188 -4.05 -3.90 16.91
C ILE A 188 -3.82 -5.33 17.39
N LYS A 189 -4.42 -5.74 18.51
CA LYS A 189 -4.34 -7.13 19.00
C LYS A 189 -4.71 -8.13 17.92
N ASN A 190 -5.89 -7.97 17.32
CA ASN A 190 -6.43 -8.96 16.38
C ASN A 190 -5.74 -8.97 15.02
N LYS A 191 -5.27 -7.83 14.52
CA LYS A 191 -4.59 -7.76 13.22
C LYS A 191 -3.09 -7.99 13.34
N VAL A 192 -2.42 -7.24 14.22
CA VAL A 192 -0.95 -7.26 14.31
C VAL A 192 -0.46 -8.57 14.92
N LEU A 193 -1.03 -9.02 16.04
CA LEU A 193 -0.55 -10.26 16.65
C LEU A 193 -0.86 -11.47 15.79
N MET A 194 -2.04 -11.53 15.17
CA MET A 194 -2.37 -12.62 14.25
C MET A 194 -1.41 -12.65 13.08
N TYR A 195 -1.09 -11.50 12.49
CA TYR A 195 -0.14 -11.39 11.40
C TYR A 195 1.27 -11.84 11.79
N LEU A 196 1.78 -11.37 12.92
CA LEU A 196 3.09 -11.80 13.44
C LEU A 196 3.11 -13.30 13.72
N TYR A 197 2.06 -13.80 14.37
CA TYR A 197 2.00 -15.18 14.81
C TYR A 197 1.84 -16.12 13.63
N GLU A 198 0.90 -15.89 12.71
CA GLU A 198 0.56 -16.82 11.63
C GLU A 198 1.35 -16.62 10.33
N ASP A 199 1.98 -15.46 10.13
CA ASP A 199 2.70 -15.17 8.88
C ASP A 199 4.10 -14.58 9.10
N ALA A 200 4.20 -13.29 9.46
CA ALA A 200 5.46 -12.54 9.37
C ALA A 200 6.60 -13.17 10.19
N ALA A 201 6.29 -13.60 11.42
CA ALA A 201 7.25 -14.20 12.34
C ALA A 201 6.95 -15.68 12.61
N LYS A 202 6.17 -16.37 11.76
CA LYS A 202 5.78 -17.79 11.98
C LYS A 202 6.97 -18.71 12.28
N ALA A 203 8.07 -18.55 11.54
CA ALA A 203 9.30 -19.31 11.73
C ALA A 203 10.24 -18.72 12.80
N TYR A 204 9.99 -17.49 13.25
CA TYR A 204 10.86 -16.70 14.11
C TYR A 204 10.20 -16.33 15.46
N ARG A 205 9.10 -17.01 15.83
CA ARG A 205 8.38 -16.76 17.09
C ARG A 205 9.30 -16.82 18.33
N PRO A 206 10.24 -17.78 18.46
CA PRO A 206 11.17 -17.84 19.60
C PRO A 206 12.18 -16.68 19.67
N ASP A 207 12.42 -16.02 18.55
CA ASP A 207 13.33 -14.87 18.46
C ASP A 207 12.57 -13.55 18.70
N LEU A 208 11.29 -13.49 18.32
CA LEU A 208 10.44 -12.31 18.49
C LEU A 208 9.79 -12.21 19.88
N PHE A 209 9.17 -13.29 20.36
CA PHE A 209 8.37 -13.28 21.58
C PHE A 209 9.15 -13.77 22.80
N THR A 210 8.82 -13.23 23.97
CA THR A 210 9.40 -13.65 25.25
C THR A 210 9.03 -15.10 25.56
N GLU A 211 9.97 -15.86 26.10
CA GLU A 211 9.79 -17.28 26.45
C GLU A 211 8.55 -17.51 27.33
N GLY A 212 7.78 -18.55 27.02
CA GLY A 212 6.54 -18.89 27.72
C GLY A 212 5.30 -18.07 27.30
N LYS A 213 5.45 -17.01 26.48
CA LYS A 213 4.33 -16.13 26.09
C LYS A 213 3.69 -16.41 24.73
N PHE A 214 4.21 -17.38 23.97
CA PHE A 214 3.79 -17.64 22.58
C PHE A 214 3.49 -19.11 22.26
N SER A 215 3.24 -19.94 23.27
CA SER A 215 2.95 -21.37 23.07
C SER A 215 1.67 -21.60 22.23
N THR A 216 0.71 -20.70 22.37
CA THR A 216 -0.52 -20.66 21.58
C THR A 216 -0.85 -19.21 21.20
N TYR A 217 -1.64 -19.00 20.15
CA TYR A 217 -2.13 -17.66 19.81
C TYR A 217 -2.92 -17.04 20.98
N SER A 218 -3.71 -17.84 21.70
CA SER A 218 -4.42 -17.41 22.91
C SER A 218 -3.46 -16.89 24.00
N SER A 219 -2.31 -17.57 24.21
CA SER A 219 -1.29 -17.10 25.15
C SER A 219 -0.69 -15.76 24.73
N VAL A 220 -0.50 -15.53 23.42
CA VAL A 220 0.00 -14.25 22.90
C VAL A 220 -0.99 -13.12 23.18
N CYS A 221 -2.28 -13.34 22.91
CA CYS A 221 -3.33 -12.36 23.20
C CYS A 221 -3.42 -12.05 24.69
N LYS A 222 -3.39 -13.07 25.56
CA LYS A 222 -3.42 -12.86 27.01
C LYS A 222 -2.26 -12.00 27.50
N ASN A 223 -1.05 -12.28 27.01
CA ASN A 223 0.14 -11.52 27.40
C ASN A 223 0.16 -10.10 26.83
N PHE A 224 -0.47 -9.89 25.66
CA PHE A 224 -0.69 -8.55 25.11
C PHE A 224 -1.59 -7.70 26.02
N ASP A 225 -2.69 -8.29 26.49
CA ASP A 225 -3.66 -7.63 27.39
C ASP A 225 -3.06 -7.35 28.78
N GLU A 226 -2.18 -8.23 29.30
CA GLU A 226 -1.49 -8.03 30.58
C GLU A 226 -0.42 -6.92 30.49
N ASN A 227 0.52 -7.03 29.55
CA ASN A 227 1.50 -5.98 29.25
C ASN A 227 2.12 -6.22 27.87
N THR A 228 1.67 -5.41 26.89
CA THR A 228 2.09 -5.50 25.49
C THR A 228 3.61 -5.38 25.31
N LEU A 229 4.31 -4.52 26.04
CA LEU A 229 5.75 -4.31 25.83
C LEU A 229 6.58 -5.53 26.24
N SER A 230 6.12 -6.22 27.30
CA SER A 230 6.77 -7.42 27.83
C SER A 230 6.53 -8.70 27.00
N LEU A 231 5.63 -8.64 26.02
CA LEU A 231 5.34 -9.75 25.10
C LEU A 231 6.53 -10.04 24.19
N PHE A 232 7.30 -9.02 23.84
CA PHE A 232 8.42 -9.11 22.91
C PHE A 232 9.74 -9.31 23.64
N LYS A 233 10.61 -10.13 23.08
CA LYS A 233 11.90 -10.50 23.67
C LYS A 233 12.76 -9.26 23.89
N GLY A 234 13.31 -9.11 25.10
CA GLY A 234 14.10 -7.94 25.49
C GLY A 234 13.30 -6.65 25.69
N ASN A 235 11.97 -6.74 25.78
CA ASN A 235 11.01 -5.64 25.85
C ASN A 235 11.06 -4.70 24.63
N LEU A 236 9.95 -4.01 24.35
CA LEU A 236 9.95 -2.89 23.42
C LEU A 236 10.26 -1.59 24.18
N ASP A 237 11.31 -0.90 23.74
CA ASP A 237 11.74 0.38 24.29
C ASP A 237 11.00 1.51 23.57
N VAL A 238 9.85 1.92 24.13
CA VAL A 238 8.93 2.94 23.62
C VAL A 238 8.43 3.79 24.79
N GLU A 239 8.19 5.07 24.53
CA GLU A 239 7.65 6.00 25.52
C GLU A 239 6.16 5.70 25.77
N THR A 240 5.77 5.67 27.05
CA THR A 240 4.39 5.39 27.48
C THR A 240 3.78 6.61 28.18
N GLU A 241 2.47 6.73 28.09
CA GLU A 241 1.70 7.78 28.76
C GLU A 241 0.61 7.18 29.64
N LYS A 242 0.46 7.73 30.85
CA LYS A 242 -0.57 7.27 31.79
C LYS A 242 -1.96 7.66 31.32
N ILE A 243 -2.90 6.73 31.49
CA ILE A 243 -4.33 6.97 31.33
C ILE A 243 -4.79 7.70 32.59
N TYR A 244 -4.97 9.01 32.51
CA TYR A 244 -5.61 9.76 33.58
C TYR A 244 -7.10 9.41 33.57
N LYS A 245 -7.58 8.76 34.64
CA LYS A 245 -9.02 8.65 34.90
C LYS A 245 -9.46 9.99 35.46
N ASP A 246 -10.41 10.64 34.80
CA ASP A 246 -11.11 11.79 35.39
C ASP A 246 -11.92 11.29 36.58
N ASP A 247 -11.41 11.49 37.80
CA ASP A 247 -12.09 11.17 39.06
C ASP A 247 -13.13 12.23 39.47
N ASN A 248 -13.71 12.99 38.53
CA ASN A 248 -14.63 14.11 38.83
C ASN A 248 -16.04 13.96 38.23
N ILE A 249 -16.66 12.78 38.37
CA ILE A 249 -18.13 12.67 38.25
C ILE A 249 -18.67 11.77 39.37
N GLN A 250 -18.56 12.24 40.60
CA GLN A 250 -19.34 11.68 41.71
C GLN A 250 -19.40 12.69 42.87
N ASP A 251 -20.21 13.75 42.75
CA ASP A 251 -20.74 14.49 43.92
C ASP A 251 -21.84 15.54 43.61
N ASP A 252 -22.76 15.28 42.68
CA ASP A 252 -23.93 16.18 42.44
C ASP A 252 -25.28 15.44 42.43
N LEU A 253 -25.43 14.43 43.30
CA LEU A 253 -26.74 13.83 43.62
C LEU A 253 -26.87 13.56 45.13
N LYS A 254 -26.64 14.59 45.94
CA LYS A 254 -27.21 14.72 47.28
C LYS A 254 -27.49 16.18 47.59
N GLU A 255 -28.68 16.64 47.21
CA GLU A 255 -29.54 17.51 48.01
C GLU A 255 -31.00 17.32 47.58
#